data_AF-A0A7S0TS13-F1
#
_entry.id   AF-A0A7S0TS13-F1
#
_cell.length_a   1.000
_cell.length_b   1.000
_cell.length_c   1.000
_cell.angle_alpha   90.00
_cell.angle_beta   90.00
_cell.angle_gamma   90.00
#
_symmetry.space_group_name_H-M   'P 1'
#
loop_
_entity.id
_entity.type
_entity.pdbx_description
1 polymer ?
#
loop_
_entity_poly.entity_id
_entity_poly.type
_entity_poly.pdbx_seq_one_letter_code
_entity_poly.pdbx_strand_id
1 'polypeptide(L)'
;MAAEGDPNRRVKVYMLGEDGHWDDRGTGYVQVEMIQELDSLGLRVIAEGTPDKTLLETKIFEEEVFQRQGDTIITWTNPESRDDVALSFQEAAGAQEVWEMVCQVQ
;
A
#
# COMPACT_ATOMS: atom_id res chain seq x y z
N MET A 1 -7.15 -22.81 -9.56
CA MET A 1 -8.05 -22.01 -8.70
C MET A 1 -7.23 -20.79 -8.33
N ALA A 2 -7.55 -19.62 -8.89
CA ALA A 2 -6.79 -18.41 -8.58
C ALA A 2 -7.01 -18.13 -7.09
N ALA A 3 -5.93 -17.94 -6.33
CA ALA A 3 -6.06 -17.49 -4.95
C ALA A 3 -6.66 -16.09 -5.00
N GLU A 4 -7.96 -16.00 -4.74
CA GLU A 4 -8.62 -14.73 -4.48
C GLU A 4 -7.93 -14.13 -3.24
N GLY A 5 -7.43 -12.90 -3.35
CA GLY A 5 -6.68 -12.27 -2.27
C GLY A 5 -7.51 -12.12 -1.00
N ASP A 6 -6.86 -11.92 0.14
CA ASP A 6 -7.58 -11.77 1.41
C ASP A 6 -8.48 -10.52 1.38
N PRO A 7 -9.81 -10.65 1.52
CA PRO A 7 -10.74 -9.53 1.35
C PRO A 7 -10.54 -8.41 2.38
N ASN A 8 -9.97 -8.69 3.56
CA ASN A 8 -9.65 -7.65 4.54
C ASN A 8 -8.47 -6.79 4.08
N ARG A 9 -7.62 -7.32 3.19
CA ARG A 9 -6.46 -6.62 2.62
C ARG A 9 -6.75 -5.97 1.27
N ARG A 10 -8.01 -5.89 0.87
CA ARG A 10 -8.39 -5.25 -0.39
C ARG A 10 -8.26 -3.73 -0.27
N VAL A 11 -7.49 -3.14 -1.18
CA VAL A 11 -7.16 -1.70 -1.21
C VAL A 11 -7.33 -1.13 -2.61
N LYS A 12 -7.61 0.17 -2.66
CA LYS A 12 -7.45 1.01 -3.85
C LYS A 12 -6.18 1.84 -3.69
N VAL A 13 -5.35 1.85 -4.72
CA VAL A 13 -4.08 2.58 -4.75
C VAL A 13 -4.30 3.92 -5.44
N TYR A 14 -3.86 5.00 -4.80
CA TYR A 14 -3.88 6.34 -5.35
C TYR A 14 -2.49 6.97 -5.34
N MET A 15 -2.20 7.81 -6.33
CA MET A 15 -1.04 8.69 -6.33
C MET A 15 -1.46 10.12 -6.67
N LEU A 16 -0.84 11.10 -6.02
CA LEU A 16 -1.14 12.51 -6.26
C LEU A 16 -0.48 12.95 -7.57
N GLY A 17 -1.30 13.39 -8.53
CA GLY A 17 -0.84 13.97 -9.78
C GLY A 17 -0.32 15.40 -9.61
N GLU A 18 0.41 15.89 -10.62
CA GLU A 18 0.98 17.25 -10.63
C GLU A 18 -0.09 18.35 -10.58
N ASP A 19 -1.32 18.04 -11.01
CA ASP A 19 -2.48 18.93 -10.95
C ASP A 19 -3.16 18.97 -9.56
N GLY A 20 -2.63 18.21 -8.59
CA GLY A 20 -3.11 18.18 -7.20
C GLY A 20 -4.32 17.28 -6.96
N HIS A 21 -4.69 16.44 -7.93
CA HIS A 21 -5.73 15.43 -7.77
C HIS A 21 -5.15 14.04 -7.56
N TRP A 22 -5.89 13.19 -6.84
CA TRP A 22 -5.51 11.80 -6.62
C TRP A 22 -5.95 10.92 -7.79
N ASP A 23 -4.98 10.33 -8.48
CA ASP A 23 -5.18 9.38 -9.58
C ASP A 23 -5.40 7.97 -9.05
N ASP A 24 -6.49 7.31 -9.47
CA ASP A 24 -6.73 5.89 -9.20
C ASP A 24 -5.77 5.02 -10.04
N ARG A 25 -4.90 4.28 -9.36
CA ARG A 25 -3.94 3.35 -9.99
C ARG A 25 -4.47 1.93 -10.11
N GLY A 26 -5.63 1.64 -9.51
CA GLY A 26 -6.27 0.34 -9.54
C GLY A 26 -6.67 -0.17 -8.14
N THR A 27 -7.29 -1.34 -8.15
CA THR A 27 -7.74 -2.05 -6.93
C THR A 27 -7.03 -3.38 -6.85
N GLY A 28 -6.61 -3.76 -5.65
CA GLY A 28 -5.77 -4.93 -5.42
C GLY A 28 -5.72 -5.35 -3.96
N TYR A 29 -4.79 -6.23 -3.64
CA TYR A 29 -4.62 -6.81 -2.32
C TYR A 29 -3.23 -6.47 -1.79
N VAL A 30 -3.16 -5.78 -0.65
CA VAL A 30 -1.88 -5.39 -0.05
C VAL A 30 -1.27 -6.54 0.74
N GLN A 31 0.05 -6.71 0.61
CA GLN A 31 0.86 -7.67 1.33
C GLN A 31 2.03 -6.92 1.98
N VAL A 32 2.39 -7.33 3.19
CA VAL A 32 3.61 -6.89 3.86
C VAL A 32 4.57 -8.07 3.79
N GLU A 33 5.65 -7.92 3.02
CA GLU A 33 6.58 -9.02 2.73
C GLU A 33 7.99 -8.51 2.45
N MET A 34 8.96 -9.42 2.45
CA MET A 34 10.31 -9.12 2.00
C MET A 34 10.32 -9.01 0.47
N ILE A 35 10.52 -7.81 -0.07
CA ILE A 35 10.56 -7.55 -1.51
C ILE A 35 12.00 -7.64 -1.98
N GLN A 36 12.31 -8.65 -2.80
CA GLN A 36 13.68 -8.95 -3.25
C GLN A 36 14.28 -7.82 -4.08
N GLU A 37 13.48 -7.19 -4.94
CA GLU A 37 13.89 -6.08 -5.81
C GLU A 37 14.28 -4.83 -5.02
N LEU A 38 13.76 -4.69 -3.80
CA LEU A 38 14.04 -3.57 -2.90
C LEU A 38 15.03 -3.94 -1.78
N ASP A 39 15.38 -5.22 -1.65
CA ASP A 39 16.16 -5.81 -0.56
C ASP A 39 15.67 -5.35 0.83
N SER A 40 14.35 -5.29 1.03
CA SER A 40 13.74 -4.73 2.25
C SER A 40 12.34 -5.27 2.52
N LEU A 41 11.87 -5.17 3.77
CA LEU A 41 10.46 -5.36 4.10
C LEU A 41 9.65 -4.21 3.48
N GLY A 42 8.59 -4.55 2.75
CA GLY A 42 7.84 -3.58 1.98
C GLY A 42 6.36 -3.89 1.88
N LEU A 43 5.63 -2.93 1.33
CA LEU A 43 4.25 -3.09 0.92
C LEU A 43 4.22 -3.42 -0.57
N ARG A 44 3.59 -4.54 -0.93
CA ARG A 44 3.29 -4.92 -2.31
C ARG A 44 1.78 -4.99 -2.51
N VAL A 45 1.26 -4.39 -3.57
CA VAL A 45 -0.16 -4.48 -3.93
C VAL A 45 -0.31 -5.22 -5.25
N ILE A 46 -0.94 -6.39 -5.20
CA ILE A 46 -1.24 -7.21 -6.39
C ILE A 46 -2.61 -6.87 -6.94
N ALA A 47 -2.72 -6.66 -8.25
CA ALA A 47 -3.95 -6.25 -8.90
C ALA A 47 -5.06 -7.31 -8.79
N GLU A 48 -6.28 -6.86 -8.49
CA GLU A 48 -7.45 -7.73 -8.44
C GLU A 48 -7.73 -8.35 -9.82
N GLY A 49 -7.89 -9.67 -9.85
CA GLY A 49 -8.15 -10.42 -11.09
C GLY A 49 -6.95 -10.57 -12.03
N THR A 50 -5.77 -10.04 -11.69
CA THR A 50 -4.54 -10.20 -12.47
C THR A 50 -3.34 -10.42 -11.54
N PRO A 51 -3.11 -11.66 -11.07
CA PRO A 51 -2.12 -11.95 -10.04
C PRO A 51 -0.67 -11.63 -10.44
N ASP A 52 -0.35 -11.65 -11.73
CA ASP A 52 0.98 -11.30 -12.24
C ASP A 52 1.21 -9.78 -12.39
N LYS A 53 0.20 -8.96 -12.10
CA LYS A 53 0.28 -7.49 -12.21
C LYS A 53 0.40 -6.87 -10.83
N THR A 54 1.53 -6.23 -10.58
CA THR A 54 1.75 -5.41 -9.39
C THR A 54 1.31 -3.97 -9.65
N LEU A 55 0.55 -3.39 -8.71
CA LEU A 55 0.10 -2.00 -8.77
C LEU A 55 1.06 -1.04 -8.05
N LEU A 56 1.68 -1.52 -6.97
CA LEU A 56 2.57 -0.75 -6.11
C LEU A 56 3.57 -1.70 -5.43
N GLU A 57 4.82 -1.25 -5.37
CA GLU A 57 5.85 -1.79 -4.47
C GLU A 57 6.55 -0.61 -3.81
N THR A 58 6.68 -0.65 -2.49
CA THR A 58 7.42 0.37 -1.73
C THR A 58 8.03 -0.26 -0.50
N LYS A 59 9.16 0.29 -0.05
CA LYS A 59 9.78 -0.10 1.22
C LYS A 59 8.92 0.41 2.37
N ILE A 60 8.93 -0.29 3.49
CA ILE A 60 8.55 0.34 4.76
C ILE A 60 9.82 1.05 5.25
N PHE A 61 9.83 2.37 5.12
CA PHE A 61 10.95 3.21 5.52
C PHE A 61 11.08 3.26 7.05
N GLU A 62 12.30 3.26 7.56
CA GLU A 62 12.59 3.49 8.99
C GLU A 62 12.20 4.92 9.42
N GLU A 63 12.14 5.85 8.47
CA GLU A 63 11.64 7.21 8.70
C GLU A 63 10.12 7.19 8.88
N GLU A 64 9.61 8.00 9.81
CA GLU A 64 8.17 8.21 10.09
C GLU A 64 7.44 8.97 8.96
N VAL A 65 7.42 8.41 7.75
CA VAL A 65 6.77 9.00 6.55
C VAL A 65 5.33 8.54 6.36
N PHE A 66 5.01 7.33 6.83
CA PHE A 66 3.65 6.80 6.80
C PHE A 66 2.76 7.49 7.82
N GLN A 67 1.53 7.77 7.42
CA GLN A 67 0.50 8.38 8.23
C GLN A 67 -0.81 7.66 8.01
N ARG A 68 -1.59 7.51 9.08
CA ARG A 68 -2.94 6.97 8.99
C ARG A 68 -3.98 8.09 9.07
N GLN A 69 -4.88 8.13 8.09
CA GLN A 69 -5.97 9.09 8.02
C GLN A 69 -7.31 8.38 8.22
N GLY A 70 -7.94 8.61 9.37
CA GLY A 70 -9.15 7.87 9.76
C GLY A 70 -8.89 6.37 9.92
N ASP A 71 -9.93 5.56 9.76
CA ASP A 71 -9.84 4.13 10.06
C ASP A 71 -9.30 3.29 8.88
N THR A 72 -9.40 3.80 7.65
CA THR A 72 -9.22 3.01 6.42
C THR A 72 -8.20 3.56 5.44
N ILE A 73 -7.47 4.64 5.74
CA ILE A 73 -6.53 5.23 4.79
C ILE A 73 -5.14 5.30 5.41
N ILE A 74 -4.13 4.82 4.66
CA ILE A 74 -2.72 5.01 4.95
C ILE A 74 -2.11 5.83 3.81
N THR A 75 -1.42 6.92 4.14
CA THR A 75 -0.78 7.83 3.19
C THR A 75 0.69 8.03 3.52
N TRP A 76 1.53 8.24 2.52
CA TRP A 76 2.92 8.62 2.72
C TRP A 76 3.46 9.36 1.49
N THR A 77 4.50 10.16 1.70
CA THR A 77 5.35 10.65 0.61
C THR A 77 6.54 9.70 0.49
N ASN A 78 6.72 9.06 -0.66
CA ASN A 78 7.85 8.17 -0.89
C ASN A 78 9.17 8.98 -0.85
N PRO A 79 10.10 8.74 0.08
CA PRO A 79 11.33 9.51 0.18
C PRO A 79 12.30 9.28 -0.99
N GLU A 80 12.20 8.15 -1.69
CA GLU A 80 13.04 7.82 -2.85
C GLU A 80 12.52 8.48 -4.13
N SER A 81 11.20 8.41 -4.40
CA SER A 81 10.60 8.92 -5.63
C SER A 81 9.95 10.32 -5.50
N ARG A 82 9.68 10.77 -4.28
CA ARG A 82 8.94 11.99 -3.91
C ARG A 82 7.45 11.99 -4.29
N ASP A 83 6.90 10.84 -4.69
CA ASP A 83 5.47 10.71 -4.97
C ASP A 83 4.65 10.63 -3.68
N ASP A 84 3.52 11.33 -3.63
CA ASP A 84 2.53 11.14 -2.58
C ASP A 84 1.60 9.99 -2.96
N VAL A 85 1.47 9.02 -2.05
CA VAL A 85 0.73 7.77 -2.25
C VAL A 85 -0.31 7.60 -1.15
N ALA A 86 -1.46 7.04 -1.51
CA ALA A 86 -2.49 6.65 -0.56
C ALA A 86 -3.01 5.23 -0.85
N LEU A 87 -3.12 4.42 0.20
CA LEU A 87 -3.85 3.16 0.21
C LEU A 87 -5.19 3.38 0.93
N SER A 88 -6.27 3.24 0.19
CA SER A 88 -7.63 3.23 0.74
C SER A 88 -8.10 1.79 0.89
N PHE A 89 -8.20 1.32 2.13
CA PHE A 89 -8.67 -0.01 2.47
C PHE A 89 -10.19 -0.07 2.38
N GLN A 90 -10.69 -1.24 1.97
CA GLN A 90 -12.11 -1.54 2.05
C GLN A 90 -12.57 -1.72 3.51
N GLU A 91 -11.76 -2.42 4.31
CA GLU A 91 -12.08 -2.77 5.70
C GLU A 91 -11.11 -2.10 6.68
N ALA A 92 -11.65 -1.53 7.76
CA ALA A 92 -10.85 -0.89 8.81
C ALA A 92 -9.91 -1.86 9.55
N ALA A 93 -10.32 -3.13 9.67
CA ALA A 93 -9.51 -4.16 10.31
C ALA A 93 -8.20 -4.39 9.54
N GLY A 94 -8.26 -4.51 8.21
CA GLY A 94 -7.05 -4.69 7.41
C GLY A 94 -6.16 -3.46 7.40
N ALA A 95 -6.73 -2.25 7.42
CA ALA A 95 -5.96 -1.02 7.59
C ALA A 95 -5.24 -0.98 8.94
N GLN A 96 -5.91 -1.37 10.02
CA GLN A 96 -5.33 -1.48 11.36
C GLN A 96 -4.17 -2.48 11.38
N GLU A 97 -4.36 -3.68 10.85
CA GLU A 97 -3.31 -4.72 10.83
C GLU A 97 -2.07 -4.27 10.03
N VAL A 98 -2.27 -3.69 8.84
CA VAL A 98 -1.16 -3.19 8.02
C VAL A 98 -0.45 -2.02 8.68
N TRP A 99 -1.21 -1.11 9.29
CA TRP A 99 -0.65 0.00 10.04
C TRP A 99 0.23 -0.46 11.21
N GLU A 100 -0.23 -1.45 12.00
CA GLU A 100 0.56 -2.00 13.10
C GLU A 100 1.87 -2.64 12.62
N MET A 101 1.87 -3.31 11.46
CA MET A 101 3.09 -3.85 10.86
C MET A 101 4.05 -2.74 10.39
N VAL A 102 3.53 -1.64 9.84
CA VAL A 102 4.34 -0.47 9.46
C VAL A 102 4.99 0.16 10.69
N CYS A 103 4.22 0.37 11.77
CA CYS A 103 4.72 0.91 13.05
C CYS A 103 5.67 -0.02 13.81
N GLN A 104 5.89 -1.26 13.37
CA GLN A 104 6.92 -2.12 13.96
C GLN A 104 8.31 -1.88 13.35
N VAL A 105 8.35 -1.25 12.17
CA VAL A 105 9.57 -0.91 11.44
C VAL A 105 9.98 0.53 11.73
N GLN A 106 8.98 1.43 11.81
CA GLN A 106 9.14 2.83 12.21
C GLN A 106 9.23 2.97 13.72
#